data_AF-A0A4Q6AJ42-F1
#
_entry.id   AF-A0A4Q6AJ42-F1
#
_cell.length_a   1.000
_cell.length_b   1.000
_cell.length_c   1.000
_cell.angle_alpha   90.00
_cell.angle_beta   90.00
_cell.angle_gamma   90.00
#
_symmetry.space_group_name_H-M   'P 1'
#
loop_
_entity.id
_entity.type
_entity.pdbx_description
1 polymer ?
#
loop_
_entity_poly.entity_id
_entity_poly.type
_entity_poly.pdbx_seq_one_letter_code
_entity_poly.pdbx_strand_id
1 'polypeptide(L)'
;MCIVQDPKDADYPDMPENAMNQMKVNYCVPLSEMGALLVMLTGRKTKANVPVPQDLIIESKIAERVISDLVAVNTLGDQVPFNCPGCGGVLWKIHTSGTKLRYRCHVGHAYTAASLLAEQTNKIEETMWTALRMFEEKRNLLTTMEKTQKGATARMTGERIALMQLHIDRIRTLLLSDDKATGSDNPK
;
A
#
# COMPACT_ATOMS: atom_id res chain seq x y z
N MET A 1 -16.09 18.60 -11.82
CA MET A 1 -15.45 18.82 -13.13
C MET A 1 -14.13 18.09 -13.11
N CYS A 2 -13.81 17.31 -14.14
CA CYS A 2 -12.63 16.46 -14.21
C CYS A 2 -11.87 16.74 -15.51
N ILE A 3 -10.57 17.01 -15.39
CA ILE A 3 -9.65 17.29 -16.50
C ILE A 3 -8.55 16.24 -16.40
N VAL A 4 -8.21 15.60 -17.51
CA VAL A 4 -7.09 14.66 -17.61
C VAL A 4 -6.19 15.08 -18.76
N GLN A 5 -4.90 14.77 -18.65
CA GLN A 5 -3.97 14.88 -19.76
C GLN A 5 -4.29 13.80 -20.80
N ASP A 6 -4.14 14.11 -22.09
CA ASP A 6 -4.26 13.11 -23.17
C ASP A 6 -3.24 11.99 -22.95
N PRO A 7 -3.65 10.71 -22.85
CA PRO A 7 -2.71 9.59 -22.68
C PRO A 7 -1.63 9.51 -23.75
N LYS A 8 -1.89 10.00 -24.96
CA LYS A 8 -0.90 10.01 -26.05
C LYS A 8 0.21 11.03 -25.85
N ASP A 9 -0.04 12.02 -25.00
CA ASP A 9 0.87 13.12 -24.66
C ASP A 9 1.45 12.98 -23.24
N ALA A 10 0.99 11.97 -22.48
CA ALA A 10 1.44 11.73 -21.11
C ALA A 10 2.69 10.84 -21.08
N ASP A 11 3.67 11.19 -20.26
CA ASP A 11 4.85 10.36 -19.99
C ASP A 11 4.49 8.98 -19.40
N TYR A 12 3.34 8.92 -18.70
CA TYR A 12 2.78 7.71 -18.11
C TYR A 12 1.29 7.56 -18.50
N PRO A 13 0.99 6.96 -19.67
CA PRO A 13 -0.37 6.87 -20.22
C PRO A 13 -1.38 6.15 -19.31
N ASP A 14 -0.91 5.19 -18.51
CA ASP A 14 -1.76 4.41 -17.60
C ASP A 14 -2.47 5.29 -16.56
N MET A 15 -1.86 6.41 -16.13
CA MET A 15 -2.46 7.32 -15.16
C MET A 15 -3.74 8.00 -15.68
N PRO A 16 -3.72 8.75 -16.80
CA PRO A 16 -4.94 9.35 -17.36
C PRO A 16 -5.93 8.29 -17.84
N GLU A 17 -5.48 7.14 -18.36
CA GLU A 17 -6.38 6.04 -18.74
C GLU A 17 -7.17 5.49 -17.56
N ASN A 18 -6.50 5.23 -16.43
CA ASN A 18 -7.17 4.78 -15.23
C ASN A 18 -8.17 5.83 -14.70
N ALA A 19 -7.82 7.12 -14.75
CA ALA A 19 -8.75 8.19 -14.38
C ALA A 19 -10.01 8.19 -15.28
N MET A 20 -9.83 8.05 -16.60
CA MET A 20 -10.94 7.96 -17.56
C MET A 20 -11.82 6.72 -17.33
N ASN A 21 -11.23 5.60 -16.95
CA ASN A 21 -11.97 4.36 -16.66
C ASN A 21 -12.77 4.43 -15.35
N GLN A 22 -12.36 5.26 -14.39
CA GLN A 22 -12.98 5.31 -13.07
C GLN A 22 -14.00 6.44 -12.90
N MET A 23 -13.95 7.49 -13.71
CA MET A 23 -14.85 8.63 -13.56
C MET A 23 -15.13 9.34 -14.89
N LYS A 24 -16.25 10.07 -14.93
CA LYS A 24 -16.60 10.88 -16.08
C LYS A 24 -15.65 12.07 -16.24
N VAL A 25 -14.83 12.02 -17.27
CA VAL A 25 -13.92 13.11 -17.66
C VAL A 25 -14.67 14.16 -18.47
N ASN A 26 -14.43 15.43 -18.18
CA ASN A 26 -15.02 16.56 -18.92
C ASN A 26 -14.11 17.05 -20.05
N TYR A 27 -12.79 16.99 -19.84
CA TYR A 27 -11.78 17.47 -20.77
C TYR A 27 -10.60 16.51 -20.78
N CYS A 28 -10.18 16.09 -21.97
CA CYS A 28 -8.97 15.34 -22.25
C CYS A 28 -8.17 16.17 -23.26
N VAL A 29 -7.03 16.71 -22.85
CA VAL A 29 -6.24 17.66 -23.64
C VAL A 29 -4.74 17.42 -23.45
N PRO A 30 -3.89 17.76 -24.43
CA PRO A 30 -2.44 17.71 -24.25
C PRO A 30 -1.98 18.73 -23.19
N LEU A 31 -0.82 18.50 -22.58
CA LEU A 31 -0.25 19.31 -21.51
C LEU A 31 -0.09 20.77 -21.91
N SER A 32 0.28 21.01 -23.17
CA SER A 32 0.42 22.36 -23.75
C SER A 32 -0.87 23.18 -23.71
N GLU A 33 -2.04 22.53 -23.74
CA GLU A 33 -3.35 23.18 -23.73
C GLU A 33 -3.98 23.25 -22.32
N MET A 34 -3.52 22.41 -21.38
CA MET A 34 -4.06 22.33 -20.01
C MET A 34 -4.02 23.69 -19.29
N GLY A 35 -2.94 24.45 -19.44
CA GLY A 35 -2.80 25.76 -18.79
C GLY A 35 -3.87 26.76 -19.22
N ALA A 36 -4.08 26.91 -20.53
CA ALA A 36 -5.09 27.80 -21.09
C ALA A 36 -6.51 27.36 -20.70
N LEU A 37 -6.76 26.05 -20.68
CA LEU A 37 -8.03 25.48 -20.23
C LEU A 37 -8.33 25.83 -18.76
N LEU A 38 -7.35 25.69 -17.85
CA LEU A 38 -7.53 26.02 -16.44
C LEU A 38 -7.84 27.51 -16.20
N VAL A 39 -7.16 28.41 -16.90
CA VAL A 39 -7.42 29.87 -16.85
C VAL A 39 -8.85 30.16 -17.29
N MET A 40 -9.27 29.57 -18.42
CA MET A 40 -10.62 29.75 -18.94
C MET A 40 -11.68 29.21 -17.98
N LEU A 41 -11.46 28.04 -17.37
CA LEU A 41 -12.42 27.41 -16.46
C LEU A 41 -12.55 28.15 -15.12
N THR A 42 -11.45 28.65 -14.57
CA THR A 42 -11.44 29.41 -13.31
C THR A 42 -12.08 30.80 -13.45
N GLY A 43 -12.01 31.40 -14.65
CA GLY A 43 -12.68 32.67 -14.94
C GLY A 43 -14.20 32.58 -15.12
N ARG A 44 -14.78 31.37 -15.21
CA ARG A 44 -16.24 31.21 -15.36
C ARG A 44 -16.95 31.46 -14.03
N LYS A 45 -18.03 32.24 -14.05
CA LYS A 45 -18.96 32.33 -12.90
C LYS A 45 -19.57 30.96 -12.64
N THR A 46 -19.27 30.37 -11.50
CA THR A 46 -19.87 29.11 -11.05
C THR A 46 -21.31 29.35 -10.61
N LYS A 47 -22.21 28.41 -10.92
CA LYS A 47 -23.56 28.41 -10.32
C LYS A 47 -23.46 27.97 -8.85
N ALA A 48 -24.41 28.50 -8.06
CA ALA A 48 -24.65 28.37 -6.63
C ALA A 48 -23.75 27.41 -5.83
N ASN A 49 -23.29 27.89 -4.68
CA ASN A 49 -22.57 27.12 -3.67
C ASN A 49 -23.37 25.87 -3.30
N VAL A 50 -22.94 24.70 -3.78
CA VAL A 50 -23.57 23.42 -3.45
C VAL A 50 -23.06 23.02 -2.06
N PRO A 51 -23.92 22.51 -1.17
CA PRO A 51 -23.46 21.97 0.11
C PRO A 51 -22.38 20.92 -0.12
N VAL A 52 -21.25 21.05 0.57
CA VAL A 52 -20.17 20.07 0.48
C VAL A 52 -20.70 18.73 1.04
N PRO A 53 -20.53 17.62 0.32
CA PRO A 53 -20.85 16.28 0.83
C PRO A 53 -20.21 16.00 2.19
N GLN A 54 -20.97 15.38 3.09
CA GLN A 54 -20.55 15.17 4.48
C GLN A 54 -19.30 14.28 4.57
N ASP A 55 -19.16 13.30 3.68
CA ASP A 55 -17.99 12.42 3.56
C ASP A 55 -16.72 13.20 3.18
N LEU A 56 -16.82 14.17 2.27
CA LEU A 56 -15.70 15.05 1.91
C LEU A 56 -15.31 16.01 3.05
N ILE A 57 -16.30 16.51 3.82
CA ILE A 57 -16.01 17.32 5.01
C ILE A 57 -15.27 16.48 6.06
N ILE A 58 -15.68 15.22 6.25
CA ILE A 58 -15.00 14.29 7.15
C ILE A 58 -13.58 14.01 6.65
N GLU A 59 -13.40 13.71 5.35
CA GLU A 59 -12.08 13.47 4.74
C GLU A 59 -11.13 14.67 4.86
N SER A 60 -11.60 15.88 4.55
CA SER A 60 -10.81 17.10 4.70
C SER A 60 -10.39 17.33 6.15
N LYS A 61 -11.31 17.14 7.10
CA LYS A 61 -11.01 17.23 8.54
C LYS A 61 -10.00 16.19 8.98
N ILE A 62 -9.92 15.02 8.34
CA ILE A 62 -8.91 14.01 8.66
C ILE A 62 -7.55 14.41 8.09
N ALA A 63 -7.50 14.90 6.84
CA ALA A 63 -6.27 15.31 6.17
C ALA A 63 -5.60 16.53 6.82
N GLU A 64 -6.39 17.48 7.32
CA GLU A 64 -5.89 18.67 8.01
C GLU A 64 -5.45 18.41 9.47
N ARG A 65 -5.70 17.21 10.02
CA ARG A 65 -5.37 16.90 11.42
C ARG A 65 -3.90 16.59 11.61
N VAL A 66 -3.28 17.31 12.55
CA VAL A 66 -1.91 17.08 13.04
C VAL A 66 -1.88 16.09 14.21
N ILE A 67 -3.02 15.74 14.83
CA ILE A 67 -3.09 14.89 16.04
C ILE A 67 -4.26 13.89 15.98
N SER A 68 -3.98 12.64 16.35
CA SER A 68 -4.91 11.51 16.50
C SER A 68 -5.76 11.63 17.78
N ASP A 69 -6.83 12.42 17.75
CA ASP A 69 -7.86 12.38 18.80
C ASP A 69 -8.74 11.13 18.67
N LEU A 70 -8.80 10.30 19.71
CA LEU A 70 -9.51 9.01 19.75
C LEU A 70 -11.00 9.14 19.38
N VAL A 71 -11.66 10.21 19.81
CA VAL A 71 -13.08 10.45 19.50
C VAL A 71 -13.27 10.64 17.99
N ALA A 72 -12.31 11.31 17.36
CA ALA A 72 -12.36 11.62 15.94
C ALA A 72 -12.05 10.41 15.04
N VAL A 73 -11.19 9.51 15.49
CA VAL A 73 -10.87 8.26 14.76
C VAL A 73 -12.06 7.30 14.73
N ASN A 74 -12.86 7.26 15.81
CA ASN A 74 -14.09 6.46 15.82
C ASN A 74 -15.20 7.01 14.89
N THR A 75 -15.07 8.24 14.38
CA THR A 75 -16.01 8.80 13.39
C THR A 75 -15.65 8.45 11.94
N LEU A 76 -14.54 7.73 11.70
CA LEU A 76 -14.08 7.35 10.35
C LEU A 76 -15.05 6.37 9.65
N GLY A 77 -15.74 5.54 10.42
CA GLY A 77 -16.58 4.45 9.92
C GLY A 77 -16.57 3.28 10.90
N ASP A 78 -16.82 2.08 10.39
CA ASP A 78 -16.84 0.88 11.23
C ASP A 78 -15.43 0.30 11.34
N GLN A 79 -14.97 0.07 12.57
CA GLN A 79 -13.70 -0.61 12.80
C GLN A 79 -13.79 -2.05 12.27
N VAL A 80 -12.73 -2.50 11.60
CA VAL A 80 -12.62 -3.86 11.07
C VAL A 80 -11.47 -4.60 11.74
N PRO A 81 -11.53 -5.93 11.85
CA PRO A 81 -10.47 -6.74 12.47
C PRO A 81 -9.28 -6.95 11.52
N PHE A 82 -8.85 -5.90 10.83
CA PHE A 82 -7.69 -5.89 9.94
C PHE A 82 -6.71 -4.79 10.37
N ASN A 83 -5.42 -5.07 10.19
CA ASN A 83 -4.36 -4.11 10.49
C ASN A 83 -3.82 -3.49 9.20
N CYS A 84 -3.44 -2.22 9.29
CA CYS A 84 -2.79 -1.46 8.24
C CYS A 84 -1.41 -2.06 7.97
N PRO A 85 -1.10 -2.53 6.75
CA PRO A 85 0.23 -3.07 6.43
C PRO A 85 1.35 -2.05 6.59
N GLY A 86 1.07 -0.77 6.36
CA GLY A 86 2.06 0.31 6.44
C GLY A 86 2.47 0.72 7.85
N CYS A 87 1.58 0.62 8.85
CA CYS A 87 1.88 1.07 10.23
C CYS A 87 1.51 0.08 11.34
N GLY A 88 0.88 -1.05 11.03
CA GLY A 88 0.42 -2.05 12.00
C GLY A 88 -0.82 -1.63 12.82
N GLY A 89 -1.31 -0.40 12.67
CA GLY A 89 -2.49 0.09 13.38
C GLY A 89 -3.80 -0.50 12.85
N VAL A 90 -4.87 -0.40 13.64
CA VAL A 90 -6.21 -0.89 13.24
C VAL A 90 -6.78 -0.11 12.06
N LEU A 91 -7.68 -0.75 11.29
CA LEU A 91 -8.35 -0.16 10.13
C LEU A 91 -9.83 0.12 10.39
N TRP A 92 -10.35 1.13 9.70
CA TRP A 92 -11.77 1.47 9.63
C TRP A 92 -12.25 1.34 8.19
N LYS A 93 -13.45 0.77 8.02
CA LYS A 93 -14.18 0.70 6.76
C LYS A 93 -15.03 1.96 6.60
N ILE A 94 -14.67 2.79 5.63
CA ILE A 94 -15.39 4.04 5.34
C ILE A 94 -16.58 3.75 4.43
N HIS A 95 -17.74 4.22 4.85
CA HIS A 95 -18.97 4.13 4.09
C HIS A 95 -19.03 5.34 3.14
N THR A 96 -18.49 5.18 1.93
CA THR A 96 -18.59 6.22 0.89
C THR A 96 -19.89 6.02 0.12
N SER A 97 -20.55 7.08 -0.36
CA SER A 97 -21.78 6.99 -1.17
C SER A 97 -21.61 6.34 -2.56
N GLY A 98 -20.43 5.77 -2.86
CA GLY A 98 -20.11 5.07 -4.10
C GLY A 98 -19.93 3.55 -3.90
N THR A 99 -19.69 2.82 -5.00
CA THR A 99 -19.65 1.35 -5.03
C THR A 99 -18.35 0.71 -4.53
N LYS A 100 -17.30 1.48 -4.22
CA LYS A 100 -15.98 0.95 -3.86
C LYS A 100 -15.73 1.02 -2.35
N LEU A 101 -15.42 -0.13 -1.75
CA LEU A 101 -15.00 -0.24 -0.35
C LEU A 101 -13.68 0.49 -0.13
N ARG A 102 -13.63 1.34 0.90
CA ARG A 102 -12.44 2.09 1.32
C ARG A 102 -12.08 1.76 2.77
N TYR A 103 -10.79 1.62 3.03
CA TYR A 103 -10.20 1.39 4.34
C TYR A 103 -9.26 2.54 4.69
N ARG A 104 -9.27 3.00 5.94
CA ARG A 104 -8.35 4.00 6.46
C ARG A 104 -7.75 3.57 7.78
N CYS A 105 -6.50 3.95 8.04
CA CYS A 105 -5.89 3.83 9.36
C CYS A 105 -5.86 5.18 10.08
N HIS A 106 -5.61 5.16 11.39
CA HIS A 106 -5.57 6.37 12.23
C HIS A 106 -4.45 7.37 11.88
N VAL A 107 -3.41 6.94 11.16
CA VAL A 107 -2.32 7.81 10.68
C VAL A 107 -2.48 8.26 9.22
N GLY A 108 -3.58 7.89 8.56
CA GLY A 108 -3.96 8.45 7.24
C GLY A 108 -3.79 7.53 6.03
N HIS A 109 -3.17 6.34 6.14
CA HIS A 109 -3.09 5.40 5.02
C HIS A 109 -4.49 5.01 4.50
N ALA A 110 -4.63 4.94 3.18
CA ALA A 110 -5.87 4.63 2.48
C ALA A 110 -5.71 3.42 1.59
N TYR A 111 -6.75 2.60 1.55
CA TYR A 111 -6.77 1.46 0.65
C TYR A 111 -8.18 1.26 0.08
N THR A 112 -8.23 0.85 -1.19
CA THR A 112 -9.36 0.06 -1.69
C THR A 112 -9.20 -1.40 -1.23
N ALA A 113 -10.22 -2.23 -1.39
CA ALA A 113 -10.08 -3.67 -1.09
C ALA A 113 -8.93 -4.32 -1.90
N ALA A 114 -8.84 -4.02 -3.19
CA ALA A 114 -7.79 -4.57 -4.07
C ALA A 114 -6.40 -4.08 -3.66
N SER A 115 -6.24 -2.78 -3.41
CA SER A 115 -4.93 -2.24 -3.00
C SER A 115 -4.54 -2.68 -1.58
N LEU A 116 -5.50 -2.94 -0.69
CA LEU A 116 -5.21 -3.50 0.64
C LEU A 116 -4.65 -4.91 0.52
N LEU A 117 -5.26 -5.74 -0.32
CA LEU A 117 -4.79 -7.10 -0.57
C LEU A 117 -3.38 -7.10 -1.18
N ALA A 118 -3.16 -6.28 -2.21
CA ALA A 118 -1.85 -6.14 -2.83
C ALA A 118 -0.78 -5.69 -1.81
N GLU A 119 -1.10 -4.71 -0.96
CA GLU A 119 -0.18 -4.23 0.06
C GLU A 119 0.10 -5.29 1.15
N GLN A 120 -0.88 -6.11 1.49
CA GLN A 120 -0.67 -7.26 2.39
C GLN A 120 0.31 -8.26 1.78
N THR A 121 0.15 -8.60 0.50
CA THR A 121 1.09 -9.48 -0.22
C THR A 121 2.51 -8.90 -0.21
N ASN A 122 2.66 -7.64 -0.59
CA ASN A 122 3.96 -6.94 -0.58
C ASN A 122 4.60 -6.99 0.82
N LYS A 123 3.80 -6.75 1.87
CA LYS A 123 4.33 -6.73 3.23
C LYS A 123 4.73 -8.12 3.73
N ILE A 124 4.01 -9.16 3.32
CA ILE A 124 4.38 -10.55 3.60
C ILE A 124 5.72 -10.86 2.95
N GLU A 125 5.90 -10.51 1.68
CA GLU A 125 7.14 -10.75 0.94
C GLU A 125 8.34 -10.00 1.57
N GLU A 126 8.18 -8.71 1.86
CA GLU A 126 9.20 -7.89 2.53
C GLU A 126 9.61 -8.49 3.89
N THR A 127 8.62 -9.00 4.65
CA THR A 127 8.86 -9.64 5.95
C THR A 127 9.60 -10.97 5.77
N MET A 128 9.27 -11.76 4.75
CA MET A 128 9.97 -13.00 4.44
C MET A 128 11.43 -12.75 4.02
N TRP A 129 11.69 -11.73 3.21
CA TRP A 129 13.05 -11.31 2.86
C TRP A 129 13.85 -10.87 4.09
N THR A 130 13.21 -10.14 5.01
CA THR A 130 13.83 -9.75 6.28
C THR A 130 14.14 -10.98 7.14
N ALA A 131 13.19 -11.91 7.28
CA ALA A 131 13.39 -13.15 8.01
C ALA A 131 14.52 -13.99 7.41
N LEU A 132 14.58 -14.12 6.08
CA LEU A 132 15.66 -14.83 5.37
C LEU A 132 17.03 -14.28 5.77
N ARG A 133 17.20 -12.96 5.71
CA ARG A 133 18.44 -12.29 6.12
C ARG A 133 18.80 -12.60 7.57
N MET A 134 17.84 -12.51 8.49
CA MET A 134 18.05 -12.82 9.91
C MET A 134 18.46 -14.28 10.14
N PHE A 135 17.88 -15.22 9.41
CA PHE A 135 18.27 -16.63 9.48
C PHE A 135 19.69 -16.87 8.94
N GLU A 136 20.06 -16.22 7.83
CA GLU A 136 21.41 -16.28 7.27
C GLU A 136 22.45 -15.71 8.22
N GLU A 137 22.19 -14.54 8.81
CA GLU A 137 23.05 -13.91 9.82
C GLU A 137 23.24 -14.82 11.04
N LYS A 138 22.14 -15.38 11.56
CA LYS A 138 22.18 -16.32 12.69
C LYS A 138 22.98 -17.58 12.36
N ARG A 139 22.81 -18.15 11.17
CA ARG A 139 23.60 -19.31 10.72
C ARG A 139 25.09 -18.95 10.68
N ASN A 140 25.45 -17.81 10.09
CA ASN A 140 26.84 -17.36 9.97
C ASN A 140 27.49 -17.11 11.35
N LEU A 141 26.73 -16.57 12.30
CA LEU A 141 27.17 -16.41 13.69
C LEU A 141 27.46 -17.77 14.33
N LEU A 142 26.54 -18.73 14.20
CA LEU A 142 26.73 -20.09 14.74
C LEU A 142 27.96 -20.77 14.12
N THR A 143 28.16 -20.65 12.81
CA THR A 143 29.35 -21.17 12.11
C THR A 143 30.65 -20.53 12.62
N THR A 144 30.61 -19.25 12.99
CA THR A 144 31.78 -18.57 13.57
C THR A 144 32.09 -19.09 14.97
N MET A 145 31.06 -19.28 15.81
CA MET A 145 31.20 -19.79 17.18
C MET A 145 31.67 -21.24 17.23
N GLU A 146 31.24 -22.07 16.27
CA GLU A 146 31.58 -23.49 16.17
C GLU A 146 33.10 -23.71 16.17
N LYS A 147 33.86 -22.84 15.49
CA LYS A 147 35.34 -22.92 15.38
C LYS A 147 36.06 -22.92 16.73
N THR A 148 35.45 -22.31 17.75
CA THR A 148 36.01 -22.20 19.11
C THR A 148 35.47 -23.22 20.10
N GLN A 149 34.45 -23.99 19.71
CA GLN A 149 33.77 -24.94 20.59
C GLN A 149 34.35 -26.35 20.44
N LYS A 150 34.22 -27.16 21.49
CA LYS A 150 34.69 -28.55 21.53
C LYS A 150 33.66 -29.46 22.19
N GLY A 151 33.76 -30.76 21.91
CA GLY A 151 32.92 -31.78 22.53
C GLY A 151 31.43 -31.61 22.22
N ALA A 152 30.57 -31.86 23.22
CA ALA A 152 29.12 -31.84 23.06
C ALA A 152 28.57 -30.50 22.54
N THR A 153 29.18 -29.37 22.92
CA THR A 153 28.76 -28.04 22.51
C THR A 153 28.94 -27.81 21.01
N ALA A 154 30.05 -28.31 20.43
CA ALA A 154 30.30 -28.22 18.98
C ALA A 154 29.23 -28.99 18.19
N ARG A 155 28.88 -30.21 18.64
CA ARG A 155 27.83 -31.02 18.02
C ARG A 155 26.46 -30.32 18.03
N MET A 156 26.07 -29.77 19.18
CA MET A 156 24.80 -29.02 19.31
C MET A 156 24.78 -27.78 18.39
N THR A 157 25.91 -27.10 18.23
CA THR A 157 26.01 -25.95 17.32
C THR A 157 25.89 -26.38 15.86
N GLY A 158 26.52 -27.49 15.46
CA GLY A 158 26.37 -28.08 14.12
C GLY A 158 24.91 -28.44 13.80
N GLU A 159 24.19 -29.06 14.75
CA GLU A 159 22.76 -29.38 14.61
C GLU A 159 21.91 -28.11 14.42
N ARG A 160 22.23 -27.02 15.14
CA ARG A 160 21.56 -25.72 14.96
C ARG A 160 21.86 -25.09 13.61
N ILE A 161 23.10 -25.17 13.12
CA ILE A 161 23.49 -24.67 11.79
C ILE A 161 22.68 -25.39 10.71
N ALA A 162 22.62 -26.73 10.76
CA ALA A 162 21.84 -27.53 9.82
C ALA A 162 20.34 -27.16 9.84
N LEU A 163 19.78 -26.94 11.02
CA LEU A 163 18.39 -26.49 11.15
C LEU A 163 18.16 -25.08 10.55
N MET A 164 19.09 -24.14 10.76
CA MET A 164 18.99 -22.81 10.14
C MET A 164 19.08 -22.90 8.62
N GLN A 165 19.92 -23.77 8.07
CA GLN A 165 19.99 -24.01 6.63
C GLN A 165 18.65 -24.52 6.08
N LEU A 166 18.02 -25.48 6.76
CA LEU A 166 16.70 -25.98 6.37
C LEU A 166 15.63 -24.85 6.34
N HIS A 167 15.66 -23.93 7.31
CA HIS A 167 14.73 -22.80 7.34
C HIS A 167 14.99 -21.81 6.20
N ILE A 168 16.26 -21.50 5.92
CA ILE A 168 16.67 -20.64 4.79
C ILE A 168 16.13 -21.20 3.46
N ASP A 169 16.31 -22.50 3.23
CA ASP A 169 15.89 -23.14 1.98
C ASP A 169 14.36 -23.14 1.81
N ARG A 170 13.62 -23.33 2.91
CA ARG A 170 12.15 -23.23 2.91
C ARG A 170 11.66 -21.83 2.61
N ILE A 171 12.25 -20.81 3.24
CA ILE A 171 11.86 -19.41 3.00
C ILE A 171 12.16 -19.01 1.56
N ARG A 172 13.32 -19.38 1.01
CA ARG A 172 13.66 -19.15 -0.40
C ARG A 172 12.67 -19.81 -1.35
N THR A 173 12.25 -21.04 -1.04
CA THR A 173 11.27 -21.76 -1.88
C THR A 173 9.94 -21.01 -1.94
N LEU A 174 9.47 -20.48 -0.81
CA LEU A 174 8.23 -19.69 -0.74
C LEU A 174 8.34 -18.39 -1.54
N LEU A 175 9.41 -17.64 -1.35
CA LEU A 175 9.66 -16.38 -2.08
C LEU A 175 9.71 -16.59 -3.61
N LEU A 176 10.41 -17.63 -4.06
CA LEU A 176 10.57 -17.94 -5.49
C LEU A 176 9.28 -18.50 -6.13
N SER A 177 8.36 -19.05 -5.35
CA SER A 177 7.05 -19.47 -5.86
C SER A 177 6.11 -18.29 -6.08
N ASP A 178 6.19 -17.25 -5.24
CA ASP A 178 5.37 -16.04 -5.38
C ASP A 178 5.79 -15.21 -6.60
N ASP A 179 7.09 -15.09 -6.89
CA ASP A 179 7.63 -14.42 -8.09
C ASP A 179 7.07 -14.97 -9.42
N LYS A 180 6.71 -16.27 -9.44
CA LYS A 180 6.12 -16.90 -10.64
C LYS A 180 4.61 -16.65 -10.77
N ALA A 181 3.93 -16.34 -9.67
CA ALA A 181 2.51 -16.04 -9.66
C ALA A 181 2.23 -14.54 -9.89
N THR A 182 3.09 -13.66 -9.36
CA THR A 182 2.95 -12.20 -9.52
C THR A 182 3.20 -11.70 -10.95
N GLY A 183 3.91 -12.49 -11.78
CA GLY A 183 4.07 -12.22 -13.20
C GLY A 183 2.79 -12.28 -14.05
N SER A 184 1.69 -12.86 -13.53
CA SER A 184 0.40 -12.94 -14.25
C SER A 184 -0.69 -11.99 -13.73
N ASP A 185 -0.49 -11.37 -12.57
CA ASP A 185 -1.54 -10.65 -11.84
C ASP A 185 -1.43 -9.12 -11.88
N ASN A 186 -0.59 -8.56 -12.76
CA ASN A 186 -0.63 -7.13 -13.02
C ASN A 186 -1.88 -6.83 -13.87
N PRO A 187 -2.91 -6.14 -13.35
CA PRO A 187 -4.03 -5.74 -14.16
C PRO A 187 -3.53 -4.69 -15.16
N LYS A 188 -3.67 -5.02 -16.46
CA LYS A 188 -3.63 -4.03 -17.53
C LYS A 188 -4.80 -3.05 -17.37
#